data_AF-A0A412AKL0-F1
#
_entry.id   AF-A0A412AKL0-F1
#
_cell.length_a   1.000
_cell.length_b   1.000
_cell.length_c   1.000
_cell.angle_alpha   90.00
_cell.angle_beta   90.00
_cell.angle_gamma   90.00
#
_symmetry.space_group_name_H-M   'P 1'
#
loop_
_entity.id
_entity.type
_entity.pdbx_description
1 polymer ?
#
loop_
_entity_poly.entity_id
_entity_poly.type
_entity_poly.pdbx_seq_one_letter_code
_entity_poly.pdbx_strand_id
1 'polypeptide(L)'
;MLGDKGYPTSFASATEVGYYTIDDRLTDRDTPNGHRAWGGLLVFGRLFITQIYIPMNDNVFYIRQKLGDNWGKWAKYEGVFV
;
A
#
# COMPACT_ATOMS: atom_id res chain seq x y z
N MET A 1 -17.00 -8.57 -0.51
CA MET A 1 -15.73 -9.07 -1.06
C MET A 1 -14.86 -7.89 -1.41
N LEU A 2 -13.57 -7.90 -1.02
CA LEU A 2 -12.59 -6.97 -1.61
C LEU A 2 -12.39 -7.42 -3.06
N GLY A 3 -12.66 -6.53 -4.02
CA GLY A 3 -12.46 -6.81 -5.44
C GLY A 3 -11.04 -6.51 -5.89
N ASP A 4 -10.61 -7.18 -6.94
CA ASP A 4 -9.38 -6.85 -7.65
C ASP A 4 -9.49 -5.46 -8.29
N LYS A 5 -8.48 -4.63 -8.09
CA LYS A 5 -8.36 -3.30 -8.70
C LYS A 5 -7.20 -3.20 -9.68
N GLY A 6 -6.45 -4.28 -9.89
CA GLY A 6 -5.32 -4.35 -10.80
C GLY A 6 -4.09 -3.59 -10.31
N TYR A 7 -3.42 -2.90 -11.23
CA TYR A 7 -2.18 -2.18 -10.99
C TYR A 7 -2.45 -0.68 -10.84
N PRO A 8 -2.12 -0.06 -9.70
CA PRO A 8 -2.27 1.37 -9.52
C PRO A 8 -1.12 2.11 -10.23
N THR A 9 -1.32 3.38 -10.56
CA THR A 9 -0.26 4.23 -11.15
C THR A 9 0.70 4.82 -10.11
N SER A 10 0.28 4.80 -8.84
CA SER A 10 1.05 5.22 -7.66
C SER A 10 0.40 4.66 -6.40
N PHE A 11 1.12 4.58 -5.28
CA PHE A 11 0.49 4.22 -4.01
C PHE A 11 -0.63 5.21 -3.65
N ALA A 12 -0.41 6.52 -3.85
CA ALA A 12 -1.40 7.56 -3.55
C ALA A 12 -2.70 7.46 -4.38
N SER A 13 -2.64 6.88 -5.60
CA SER A 13 -3.81 6.71 -6.47
C SER A 13 -4.75 5.60 -6.03
N ALA A 14 -4.27 4.62 -5.27
CA ALA A 14 -5.03 3.46 -4.83
C ALA A 14 -5.99 3.82 -3.68
N THR A 15 -7.08 4.49 -4.02
CA THR A 15 -8.05 5.03 -3.06
C THR A 15 -9.35 4.24 -2.98
N GLU A 16 -9.61 3.34 -3.93
CA GLU A 16 -10.79 2.49 -3.91
C GLU A 16 -10.60 1.29 -3.00
N VAL A 17 -11.64 0.94 -2.26
CA VAL A 17 -11.63 -0.25 -1.41
C VAL A 17 -11.47 -1.51 -2.27
N GLY A 18 -10.46 -2.32 -1.95
CA GLY A 18 -10.09 -3.49 -2.73
C GLY A 18 -8.66 -3.94 -2.45
N TYR A 19 -8.15 -4.80 -3.31
CA TYR A 19 -6.73 -5.16 -3.34
C TYR A 19 -6.13 -4.80 -4.69
N TYR A 20 -4.84 -4.45 -4.67
CA TYR A 20 -4.06 -4.06 -5.83
C TYR A 20 -2.77 -4.88 -5.88
N THR A 21 -2.27 -5.11 -7.08
CA THR A 21 -0.93 -5.65 -7.30
C THR A 21 0.04 -4.50 -7.50
N ILE A 22 1.13 -4.48 -6.74
CA ILE A 22 2.21 -3.51 -6.89
C ILE A 22 3.30 -4.10 -7.77
N ASP A 23 3.65 -3.36 -8.81
CA ASP A 23 4.79 -3.62 -9.70
C ASP A 23 6.05 -2.97 -9.10
N ASP A 24 7.19 -3.66 -9.11
CA ASP A 24 8.45 -3.14 -8.56
C ASP A 24 9.01 -1.92 -9.33
N ARG A 25 8.51 -1.69 -10.55
CA ARG A 25 8.79 -0.52 -11.38
C ARG A 25 8.03 0.72 -10.95
N LEU A 26 7.08 0.59 -10.02
CA LEU A 26 6.33 1.70 -9.47
C LEU A 26 7.26 2.61 -8.66
N THR A 27 7.88 3.58 -9.33
CA THR A 27 8.79 4.54 -8.71
C THR A 27 8.09 5.87 -8.54
N ASP A 28 7.42 6.05 -7.41
CA ASP A 28 6.89 7.35 -7.01
C ASP A 28 7.62 7.86 -5.76
N ARG A 29 7.53 9.16 -5.47
CA ARG A 29 8.03 9.74 -4.20
C ARG A 29 7.25 9.24 -2.99
N ASP A 30 6.17 8.51 -3.23
CA ASP A 30 5.21 8.03 -2.26
C ASP A 30 5.48 6.57 -1.83
N THR A 31 6.52 5.97 -2.40
CA THR A 31 6.93 4.59 -2.16
C THR A 31 7.32 4.43 -0.69
N PRO A 32 6.79 3.41 0.01
CA PRO A 32 7.02 3.20 1.44
C PRO A 32 8.51 3.19 1.80
N ASN A 33 9.01 4.29 2.37
CA ASN A 33 10.41 4.48 2.73
C ASN A 33 11.41 4.15 1.60
N GLY A 34 11.03 4.37 0.33
CA GLY A 34 11.85 4.04 -0.84
C GLY A 34 11.99 2.54 -1.12
N HIS A 35 11.22 1.70 -0.45
CA HIS A 35 11.28 0.25 -0.57
C HIS A 35 10.55 -0.23 -1.83
N ARG A 36 11.31 -0.83 -2.75
CA ARG A 36 10.83 -1.26 -4.07
C ARG A 36 10.74 -2.77 -4.10
N ALA A 37 9.53 -3.29 -4.20
CA ALA A 37 9.31 -4.71 -4.39
C ALA A 37 7.96 -4.93 -5.09
N TRP A 38 7.82 -6.09 -5.71
CA TRP A 38 6.50 -6.62 -6.00
C TRP A 38 5.77 -6.85 -4.68
N GLY A 39 4.45 -6.67 -4.68
CA GLY A 39 3.69 -6.91 -3.46
C GLY A 39 2.19 -6.72 -3.62
N GLY A 40 1.48 -7.00 -2.53
CA GLY A 40 0.05 -6.72 -2.42
C GLY A 40 -0.18 -5.40 -1.70
N LEU A 41 -1.16 -4.63 -2.17
CA LEU A 41 -1.66 -3.45 -1.46
C LEU A 41 -3.15 -3.65 -1.15
N LEU A 42 -3.48 -3.66 0.14
CA LEU A 42 -4.85 -3.68 0.63
C LEU A 42 -5.30 -2.26 0.91
N VAL A 43 -6.49 -1.92 0.42
CA VAL A 43 -7.10 -0.61 0.61
C VAL A 43 -8.48 -0.77 1.22
N PHE A 44 -8.72 -0.11 2.35
CA PHE A 44 -9.99 -0.17 3.05
C PHE A 44 -10.34 1.14 3.76
N GLY A 45 -11.60 1.28 4.12
CA GLY A 45 -12.13 2.48 4.76
C GLY A 45 -13.03 3.32 3.84
N ARG A 46 -13.78 4.25 4.43
CA ARG A 46 -14.77 5.09 3.73
C ARG A 46 -14.63 6.57 4.09
N LEU A 47 -14.51 6.87 5.39
CA LEU A 47 -14.30 8.23 5.90
C LEU A 47 -12.83 8.64 5.89
N PHE A 48 -11.96 7.65 6.08
CA PHE A 48 -10.53 7.72 5.90
C PHE A 48 -10.12 6.46 5.12
N ILE A 49 -9.04 6.55 4.37
CA ILE A 49 -8.50 5.42 3.61
C ILE A 49 -7.33 4.87 4.40
N THR A 50 -7.27 3.55 4.57
CA THR A 50 -6.10 2.86 5.11
C THR A 50 -5.50 2.00 4.02
N GLN A 51 -4.18 2.07 3.90
CA GLN A 51 -3.40 1.27 2.99
C GLN A 51 -2.45 0.38 3.78
N ILE A 52 -2.44 -0.91 3.45
CA ILE A 52 -1.44 -1.87 3.94
C ILE A 52 -0.71 -2.45 2.74
N TYR A 53 0.59 -2.19 2.64
CA TYR A 53 1.46 -2.73 1.61
C TYR A 53 2.30 -3.88 2.17
N ILE A 54 2.25 -5.02 1.50
CA ILE A 54 2.96 -6.25 1.85
C ILE A 54 3.87 -6.61 0.66
N PRO A 55 5.17 -6.29 0.72
CA PRO A 55 6.15 -6.74 -0.26
C PRO A 55 6.29 -8.26 -0.26
N MET A 56 6.58 -8.85 -1.43
CA MET A 56 6.56 -10.30 -1.65
C MET A 56 7.67 -11.07 -0.91
N ASN A 57 8.82 -10.46 -0.66
CA ASN A 57 10.02 -11.17 -0.19
C ASN A 57 10.61 -10.63 1.12
N ASP A 58 9.94 -9.67 1.73
CA ASP A 58 10.43 -8.99 2.92
C ASP A 58 9.44 -9.28 4.04
N ASN A 59 9.97 -9.75 5.18
CA ASN A 59 9.21 -9.98 6.41
C ASN A 59 8.82 -8.66 7.09
N VAL A 60 8.22 -7.77 6.30
CA VAL A 60 7.85 -6.42 6.65
C VAL A 60 6.51 -6.10 6.00
N PHE A 61 5.76 -5.20 6.61
CA PHE A 61 4.65 -4.55 5.95
C PHE A 61 4.66 -3.07 6.31
N TYR A 62 3.99 -2.30 5.46
CA TYR A 62 3.88 -0.86 5.62
C TYR A 62 2.41 -0.51 5.74
N ILE A 63 2.08 0.39 6.65
CA ILE A 63 0.72 0.92 6.80
C ILE A 63 0.75 2.44 6.78
N ARG A 64 -0.28 3.04 6.20
CA ARG A 64 -0.55 4.46 6.30
C ARG A 64 -2.04 4.74 6.15
N GLN A 65 -2.42 6.00 6.37
CA GLN A 65 -3.79 6.46 6.24
C GLN A 65 -3.89 7.76 5.45
N LYS A 66 -5.02 7.95 4.75
CA LYS A 66 -5.44 9.23 4.16
C LYS A 66 -6.61 9.79 4.98
N LEU A 67 -6.47 11.04 5.44
CA LEU A 67 -7.56 11.81 6.04
C LEU A 67 -7.86 13.03 5.17
N GLY A 68 -9.04 13.07 4.56
CA GLY A 68 -9.35 14.04 3.50
C GLY A 68 -8.38 13.86 2.31
N ASP A 69 -7.63 14.90 2.00
CA ASP A 69 -6.61 14.89 0.94
C ASP A 69 -5.18 14.67 1.41
N ASN A 70 -4.98 14.51 2.72
CA ASN A 70 -3.66 14.38 3.30
C ASN A 70 -3.32 12.92 3.57
N TRP A 71 -2.22 12.46 2.96
CA TRP A 71 -1.61 11.18 3.29
C TRP A 71 -0.69 11.31 4.50
N GLY A 72 -0.88 10.42 5.47
CA GLY A 72 0.08 10.18 6.54
C GLY A 72 1.33 9.48 6.01
N LYS A 73 2.42 9.57 6.79
CA LYS A 73 3.66 8.84 6.50
C LYS A 73 3.43 7.33 6.62
N TRP A 74 4.21 6.57 5.87
CA TRP A 74 4.28 5.11 6.03
C TRP A 74 4.93 4.74 7.36
N ALA A 75 4.24 3.93 8.15
CA ALA A 75 4.81 3.22 9.28
C ALA A 75 5.26 1.84 8.81
N LYS A 76 6.52 1.50 9.10
CA LYS A 76 7.11 0.18 8.80
C LYS A 76 6.94 -0.72 10.01
N TYR A 77 6.54 -1.95 9.77
CA TYR A 77 6.48 -3.01 10.76
C TYR A 77 7.31 -4.19 10.26
N GLU A 78 8.13 -4.73 11.13
CA GLU A 78 8.98 -5.90 10.85
C GLU A 78 8.47 -7.07 11.68
N GLY A 79 8.41 -8.27 11.11
CA GLY A 79 7.95 -9.45 11.81
C GLY A 79 8.02 -10.70 10.93
N VAL A 80 8.39 -11.83 11.52
CA VAL A 80 8.31 -13.13 10.84
C VAL A 80 6.84 -13.52 10.76
N PHE A 81 6.26 -13.44 9.57
CA PHE A 81 4.94 -14.00 9.31
C PHE A 81 5.14 -15.50 9.04
N VAL A 82 4.96 -16.31 10.08
CA VAL A 82 5.02 -17.78 10.01
C VAL A 82 3.63 -18.33 9.69
#